data_AF-A0A438XPG5-F1
#
_entry.id   AF-A0A438XPG5-F1
#
_cell.length_a   1.000
_cell.length_b   1.000
_cell.length_c   1.000
_cell.angle_alpha   90.00
_cell.angle_beta   90.00
_cell.angle_gamma   90.00
#
_symmetry.space_group_name_H-M   'P 1'
#
loop_
_entity.id
_entity.type
_entity.pdbx_description
1 polymer ?
#
loop_
_entity_poly.entity_id
_entity_poly.type
_entity_poly.pdbx_seq_one_letter_code
_entity_poly.pdbx_strand_id
1 'polypeptide(L)'
;LVLGPLYAIDAPFAVNLVSQNGRRYLKASISLELSNEKLLNEVKVKDIAIKDTIIEILSSKSVEEVVTNKGKNKLKDEIKSHLNSFLIDGFIKNVFFTDFIIQ
;
A
#
# COMPACT_ATOMS: atom_id res chain seq x y z
N LEU A 1 9.72 -20.24 5.71
CA LEU A 1 9.73 -18.81 6.10
C LEU A 1 8.43 -18.55 6.85
N VAL A 2 8.50 -18.14 8.12
CA VAL A 2 7.32 -17.83 8.94
C VAL A 2 7.03 -16.33 8.76
N LEU A 3 5.84 -15.98 8.27
CA LEU A 3 5.40 -14.60 8.13
C LEU A 3 5.13 -13.99 9.52
N GLY A 4 5.33 -12.67 9.65
CA GLY A 4 4.81 -11.91 10.78
C GLY A 4 3.27 -11.79 10.76
N PRO A 5 2.69 -11.12 11.77
CA PRO A 5 1.25 -10.84 11.80
C PRO A 5 0.81 -10.10 10.54
N LEU A 6 -0.34 -10.46 9.98
CA LEU A 6 -0.87 -9.85 8.78
C LEU A 6 -2.04 -8.92 9.13
N TYR A 7 -1.99 -7.70 8.61
CA TYR A 7 -3.09 -6.75 8.65
C TYR A 7 -3.65 -6.56 7.24
N ALA A 8 -4.85 -7.06 6.99
CA ALA A 8 -5.57 -6.81 5.75
C ALA A 8 -6.36 -5.51 5.88
N ILE A 9 -6.14 -4.58 4.94
CA ILE A 9 -6.96 -3.37 4.86
C ILE A 9 -8.34 -3.79 4.37
N ASP A 10 -9.36 -3.39 5.11
CA ASP A 10 -10.75 -3.86 4.98
C ASP A 10 -11.43 -3.50 3.65
N ALA A 11 -11.01 -2.39 3.02
CA ALA A 11 -11.59 -1.89 1.78
C ALA A 11 -10.54 -1.76 0.66
N PRO A 12 -10.91 -2.08 -0.60
CA PRO A 12 -10.02 -1.85 -1.73
C PRO A 12 -9.88 -0.35 -2.00
N PHE A 13 -8.70 0.03 -2.45
CA PHE A 13 -8.39 1.37 -2.96
C PHE A 13 -8.92 1.50 -4.39
N ALA A 14 -9.50 2.66 -4.71
CA ALA A 14 -9.85 3.07 -6.06
C ALA A 14 -9.36 4.51 -6.26
N VAL A 15 -8.34 4.68 -7.11
CA VAL A 15 -7.71 5.99 -7.33
C VAL A 15 -7.58 6.30 -8.82
N ASN A 16 -7.48 7.58 -9.15
CA ASN A 16 -7.09 8.00 -10.48
C ASN A 16 -5.56 7.97 -10.60
N LEU A 17 -5.05 7.42 -11.70
CA LEU A 17 -3.63 7.46 -12.03
C LEU A 17 -3.33 8.71 -12.86
N VAL A 18 -2.09 9.19 -12.77
CA VAL A 18 -1.57 10.23 -13.66
C VAL A 18 -1.57 9.69 -15.09
N SER A 19 -2.22 10.39 -16.01
CA SER A 19 -2.26 10.00 -17.41
C SER A 19 -2.30 11.21 -18.33
N GLN A 20 -1.55 11.13 -19.44
CA GLN A 20 -1.64 12.09 -20.54
C GLN A 20 -2.80 11.74 -21.49
N ASN A 21 -3.32 10.51 -21.43
CA ASN A 21 -4.25 9.95 -22.42
C ASN A 21 -5.53 9.43 -21.77
N GLY A 22 -6.45 10.34 -21.47
CA GLY A 22 -7.75 10.01 -20.88
C GLY A 22 -7.66 9.63 -19.40
N ARG A 23 -8.79 9.19 -18.84
CA ARG A 23 -8.85 8.76 -17.44
C ARG A 23 -8.33 7.33 -17.33
N ARG A 24 -7.50 7.09 -16.32
CA ARG A 24 -7.03 5.76 -15.92
C ARG A 24 -7.21 5.62 -14.43
N TYR A 25 -7.67 4.46 -14.00
CA TYR A 25 -7.97 4.21 -12.60
C TYR A 25 -7.37 2.89 -12.15
N LEU A 26 -6.87 2.89 -10.92
CA LEU A 26 -6.29 1.73 -10.25
C LEU A 26 -7.25 1.27 -9.16
N LYS A 27 -7.63 0.00 -9.22
CA LYS A 27 -8.22 -0.72 -8.10
C LYS A 27 -7.19 -1.65 -7.48
N ALA A 28 -6.91 -1.50 -6.19
CA ALA A 28 -5.94 -2.33 -5.48
C ALA A 28 -6.44 -2.76 -4.09
N SER A 29 -6.22 -4.02 -3.73
CA SER A 29 -6.42 -4.54 -2.37
C SER A 29 -5.04 -4.74 -1.74
N ILE A 30 -4.84 -4.27 -0.50
CA ILE A 30 -3.52 -4.24 0.14
C ILE A 30 -3.55 -4.92 1.51
N SER A 31 -2.55 -5.77 1.76
CA SER A 31 -2.27 -6.35 3.08
C SER A 31 -0.85 -6.01 3.51
N LEU A 32 -0.65 -5.78 4.81
CA LEU A 32 0.62 -5.43 5.42
C LEU A 32 1.12 -6.60 6.28
N GLU A 33 2.39 -6.96 6.12
CA GLU A 33 3.09 -7.80 7.10
C GLU A 33 3.72 -6.93 8.17
N LEU A 34 3.41 -7.21 9.42
CA LEU A 34 3.87 -6.47 10.57
C LEU A 34 5.12 -7.11 11.16
N SER A 35 5.99 -6.31 11.77
CA SER A 35 7.20 -6.85 12.40
C SER A 35 6.89 -7.65 13.67
N ASN A 36 5.82 -7.32 14.38
CA ASN A 36 5.42 -7.92 15.67
C ASN A 36 3.92 -7.66 15.97
N GLU A 37 3.41 -8.26 17.05
CA GLU A 37 2.00 -8.15 17.49
C GLU A 37 1.62 -6.78 18.10
N LYS A 38 2.56 -6.04 18.70
CA LYS A 38 2.27 -4.71 19.27
C LYS A 38 1.89 -3.73 18.17
N LEU A 39 2.59 -3.80 17.04
CA LEU A 39 2.30 -2.99 15.86
C LEU A 39 0.86 -3.17 15.35
N LEU A 40 0.24 -4.34 15.56
CA LEU A 40 -1.15 -4.59 15.14
C LEU A 40 -2.14 -3.60 15.77
N ASN A 41 -1.92 -3.22 17.03
CA ASN A 41 -2.78 -2.25 17.71
C ASN A 41 -2.57 -0.85 17.14
N GLU A 42 -1.32 -0.46 16.90
CA GLU A 42 -0.98 0.84 16.31
C GLU A 42 -1.57 1.00 14.91
N VAL A 43 -1.42 0.01 14.01
CA VAL A 43 -1.97 0.10 12.65
C VAL A 43 -3.50 0.17 12.64
N LYS A 44 -4.18 -0.49 13.58
CA LYS A 44 -5.63 -0.36 13.74
C LYS A 44 -6.05 1.05 14.18
N VAL A 45 -5.30 1.66 15.10
CA VAL A 45 -5.55 3.04 15.55
C VAL A 45 -5.25 4.06 14.44
N LYS A 46 -4.18 3.82 13.67
CA LYS A 46 -3.73 4.70 12.57
C LYS A 46 -4.31 4.35 11.21
N ASP A 47 -5.30 3.47 11.14
CA ASP A 47 -5.82 2.91 9.88
C ASP A 47 -6.24 3.98 8.87
N ILE A 48 -6.90 5.05 9.33
CA ILE A 48 -7.31 6.18 8.50
C ILE A 48 -6.09 6.88 7.88
N ALA A 49 -5.06 7.17 8.67
CA ALA A 49 -3.84 7.84 8.19
C ALA A 49 -3.04 6.94 7.23
N ILE A 50 -3.00 5.64 7.50
CA ILE A 50 -2.38 4.64 6.63
C ILE A 50 -3.08 4.61 5.26
N LYS A 51 -4.41 4.54 5.25
CA LYS A 51 -5.21 4.56 4.01
C LYS A 51 -4.99 5.85 3.23
N ASP A 52 -5.00 7.00 3.90
CA ASP A 52 -4.75 8.31 3.28
C ASP A 52 -3.36 8.37 2.62
N THR A 53 -2.32 7.95 3.33
CA THR A 53 -0.95 7.88 2.80
C THR A 53 -0.87 6.97 1.56
N ILE A 54 -1.55 5.80 1.60
CA ILE A 54 -1.58 4.90 0.46
C ILE A 54 -2.32 5.55 -0.73
N ILE A 55 -3.45 6.21 -0.50
CA ILE A 55 -4.20 6.90 -1.57
C ILE A 55 -3.34 7.97 -2.24
N GLU A 56 -2.63 8.79 -1.46
CA GLU A 56 -1.72 9.81 -1.98
C GLU A 56 -0.64 9.19 -2.86
N ILE A 57 0.05 8.15 -2.36
CA ILE A 57 1.11 7.47 -3.10
C ILE A 57 0.55 6.86 -4.40
N LEU A 58 -0.56 6.13 -4.34
CA LEU A 58 -1.15 5.48 -5.52
C LEU A 58 -1.61 6.51 -6.57
N SER A 59 -2.24 7.61 -6.13
CA SER A 59 -2.75 8.68 -7.01
C SER A 59 -1.62 9.46 -7.70
N SER A 60 -0.41 9.45 -7.14
CA SER A 60 0.76 10.08 -7.73
C SER A 60 1.36 9.32 -8.93
N LYS A 61 0.95 8.06 -9.16
CA LYS A 61 1.61 7.19 -10.15
C LYS A 61 0.99 7.25 -11.52
N SER A 62 1.82 7.06 -12.54
CA SER A 62 1.39 6.78 -13.91
C SER A 62 1.19 5.29 -14.15
N VAL A 63 0.53 4.94 -15.26
CA VAL A 63 0.33 3.53 -15.68
C VAL A 63 1.68 2.83 -15.91
N GLU A 64 2.61 3.52 -16.57
CA GLU A 64 3.94 2.99 -16.91
C GLU A 64 4.74 2.63 -15.65
N GLU A 65 4.55 3.40 -14.57
CA GLU A 65 5.22 3.17 -13.29
C GLU A 65 4.71 1.93 -12.56
N VAL A 66 3.48 1.48 -12.82
CA VAL A 66 2.81 0.45 -12.00
C VAL A 66 2.37 -0.80 -12.75
N VAL A 67 2.43 -0.81 -14.08
CA VAL A 67 2.01 -1.96 -14.90
C VAL A 67 2.98 -3.14 -14.81
N THR A 68 4.28 -2.86 -14.66
CA THR A 68 5.33 -3.90 -14.63
C THR A 68 5.55 -4.46 -13.23
N ASN A 69 6.04 -5.70 -13.11
CA ASN A 69 6.40 -6.29 -11.82
C ASN A 69 7.45 -5.46 -11.05
N LYS A 70 8.43 -4.90 -11.77
CA LYS A 70 9.43 -4.00 -11.20
C LYS A 70 8.77 -2.74 -10.63
N GLY A 71 7.82 -2.16 -11.37
CA GLY A 71 7.01 -1.02 -10.93
C GLY A 71 6.20 -1.31 -9.67
N LYS A 72 5.47 -2.44 -9.66
CA LYS A 72 4.71 -2.89 -8.49
C LYS A 72 5.60 -3.10 -7.26
N ASN A 73 6.80 -3.65 -7.43
CA ASN A 73 7.73 -3.83 -6.32
C ASN A 73 8.24 -2.48 -5.78
N LYS A 74 8.59 -1.54 -6.66
CA LYS A 74 8.95 -0.17 -6.24
C LYS A 74 7.81 0.49 -5.46
N LEU A 75 6.57 0.36 -5.94
CA LEU A 75 5.40 0.92 -5.28
C LEU A 75 5.17 0.33 -3.88
N LYS A 76 5.35 -0.99 -3.72
CA LYS A 76 5.30 -1.66 -2.41
C LYS A 76 6.37 -1.12 -1.46
N ASP A 77 7.59 -0.92 -1.95
CA ASP A 77 8.69 -0.39 -1.14
C ASP A 77 8.46 1.08 -0.74
N GLU A 78 7.89 1.88 -1.64
CA GLU A 78 7.53 3.27 -1.37
C GLU A 78 6.44 3.38 -0.30
N ILE A 79 5.35 2.59 -0.43
CA ILE A 79 4.31 2.49 0.60
C ILE A 79 4.93 2.08 1.93
N LYS A 80 5.72 1.00 1.95
CA LYS A 80 6.41 0.51 3.15
C LYS A 80 7.25 1.60 3.81
N SER A 81 8.04 2.34 3.03
CA SER A 81 8.91 3.40 3.53
C SER A 81 8.11 4.55 4.16
N HIS A 82 7.05 5.03 3.51
CA HIS A 82 6.23 6.12 4.04
C HIS A 82 5.48 5.71 5.30
N LEU A 83 4.86 4.52 5.30
CA LEU A 83 4.19 4.01 6.51
C LEU A 83 5.18 3.88 7.68
N ASN A 84 6.38 3.33 7.44
CA ASN A 84 7.40 3.18 8.48
C ASN A 84 7.97 4.51 8.99
N SER A 85 7.75 5.63 8.31
CA SER A 85 8.24 6.94 8.78
C SER A 85 7.50 7.46 10.02
N PHE A 86 6.28 6.95 10.27
CA PHE A 86 5.43 7.42 11.37
C PHE A 86 4.93 6.31 12.31
N LEU A 87 5.39 5.07 12.16
CA LEU A 87 5.12 3.97 13.08
C LEU A 87 6.15 3.94 14.21
N ILE A 88 5.72 3.64 15.44
CA ILE A 88 6.57 3.67 16.63
C ILE A 88 6.65 2.33 17.37
N ASP A 89 5.66 1.44 17.20
CA ASP A 89 5.61 0.13 17.88
C ASP A 89 6.19 -1.01 17.03
N GLY A 90 6.78 -0.68 15.88
CA GLY A 90 7.39 -1.63 14.97
C GLY A 90 7.57 -1.06 13.57
N PHE A 91 7.59 -1.94 12.59
CA PHE A 91 7.68 -1.56 11.18
C PHE A 91 6.93 -2.57 10.31
N ILE A 92 6.41 -2.11 9.17
CA ILE A 92 5.91 -2.92 8.08
C ILE A 92 7.10 -3.63 7.43
N LYS A 93 7.08 -4.98 7.46
CA LYS A 93 8.07 -5.85 6.82
C LYS A 93 7.83 -5.90 5.31
N ASN A 94 6.59 -6.15 4.91
CA ASN A 94 6.19 -6.34 3.52
C ASN A 94 4.82 -5.73 3.23
N VAL A 95 4.63 -5.32 1.98
CA VAL A 95 3.34 -4.87 1.43
C VAL A 95 2.93 -5.85 0.33
N PHE A 96 1.72 -6.36 0.42
CA PHE A 96 1.16 -7.29 -0.57
C PHE A 96 0.00 -6.62 -1.30
N PHE A 97 0.03 -6.70 -2.63
CA PHE A 97 -1.17 -6.48 -3.43
C PHE A 97 -1.89 -7.82 -3.56
N THR A 98 -3.11 -7.90 -3.05
CA THR A 98 -3.98 -9.08 -3.19
C THR A 98 -4.92 -8.96 -4.39
N ASP A 99 -5.20 -7.73 -4.81
CA ASP A 99 -5.78 -7.38 -6.11
C ASP A 99 -5.04 -6.18 -6.69
N PHE A 100 -4.87 -6.12 -8.01
CA PHE A 100 -4.25 -4.98 -8.69
C PHE A 100 -4.72 -4.89 -10.15
N ILE A 101 -5.72 -4.05 -10.39
CA ILE A 101 -6.39 -3.93 -11.69
C ILE A 101 -6.31 -2.48 -12.16
N ILE A 102 -5.77 -2.27 -13.35
CA ILE A 102 -5.77 -0.97 -14.04
C ILE A 102 -6.90 -0.97 -15.07
N GLN A 103 -7.66 0.13 -15.13
CA GLN A 103 -8.77 0.33 -16.07
C GLN A 103 -8.63 1.68 -16.80
#